data_AF-A0AAP8EYW9-F1
#
_entry.id   AF-A0AAP8EYW9-F1
#
_cell.length_a   1.000
_cell.length_b   1.000
_cell.length_c   1.000
_cell.angle_alpha   90.00
_cell.angle_beta   90.00
_cell.angle_gamma   90.00
#
_symmetry.space_group_name_H-M   'P 1'
#
loop_
_entity.id
_entity.type
_entity.pdbx_description
1 polymer ?
#
loop_
_entity_poly.entity_id
_entity_poly.type
_entity_poly.pdbx_seq_one_letter_code
_entity_poly.pdbx_strand_id
1 'polypeptide(L)'
;MLLYGYIGNYLGGNHLDFKRIPVVLKRYDFKEKMKVCREHSKELMSINGFIPISEWPGKASPWDLETFALFSVMTVGEYSDRRFDDIKGRKQFAKIINAIKNYCPPKLEVSQDNNRFLDYFMIVAGLNQFQIQEDIGIKIYRYSYIFSFENEYVNMKQQFIGKFGCSFDEFKKFGYIIHSLFSKEINKSLTPDIYDYVIKKYRYVIQHLLIDRADYVARQEKIIHDTTQYIYGFKFFYQFPFISYNQEIFLPLPHLIIQSVTSSLLFRLTEGNDKLRELFGKEVLESYILHLCGLSEGFDEVIPEYSYKYKRNNKRTLDIMIRKDDKCLMLDSKSMSPRASLRNLNDKDVEYTVNRMVDAVIQVYEHITERFQNEYYPFDVKVDLKENIFGAVILNEDSYILRETIMTRAAEKLKIVHGSEEYKYLCSNVKLMRLYEFEKMIFQQEDVFQLLINNRQNESKWFDFSFINYHEKNDKGVIEEISQTSENMQEILMEFAQELVKEGL
;
A
#
# COMPACT_ATOMS: atom_id res chain seq x y z
N MET A 1 -13.57 -10.49 -8.21
CA MET A 1 -15.03 -10.68 -8.37
C MET A 1 -15.76 -10.84 -7.02
N LEU A 2 -15.19 -11.54 -6.04
CA LEU A 2 -15.73 -11.62 -4.67
C LEU A 2 -15.84 -10.27 -3.94
N LEU A 3 -14.88 -9.33 -4.11
CA LEU A 3 -15.00 -7.97 -3.53
C LEU A 3 -16.21 -7.19 -4.07
N TYR A 4 -16.46 -7.19 -5.38
CA TYR A 4 -17.57 -6.42 -5.98
C TYR A 4 -18.94 -6.98 -5.56
N GLY A 5 -19.05 -8.31 -5.41
CA GLY A 5 -20.26 -8.97 -4.90
C GLY A 5 -20.49 -8.79 -3.39
N TYR A 6 -19.44 -8.74 -2.56
CA TYR A 6 -19.54 -8.53 -1.12
C TYR A 6 -19.85 -7.07 -0.72
N ILE A 7 -19.47 -6.10 -1.57
CA ILE A 7 -19.63 -4.66 -1.30
C ILE A 7 -21.06 -4.17 -1.58
N GLY A 8 -21.88 -4.96 -2.29
CA GLY A 8 -23.28 -4.68 -2.63
C GLY A 8 -24.30 -4.78 -1.48
N ASN A 9 -23.89 -4.59 -0.22
CA ASN A 9 -24.82 -4.50 0.91
C ASN A 9 -25.25 -3.04 1.11
N TYR A 10 -26.52 -2.76 0.81
CA TYR A 10 -27.16 -1.46 0.97
C TYR A 10 -27.24 -1.07 2.46
N LEU A 11 -26.90 0.18 2.78
CA LEU A 11 -27.16 0.77 4.11
C LEU A 11 -28.65 1.12 4.35
N GLY A 12 -29.56 0.66 3.47
CA GLY A 12 -30.97 1.05 3.41
C GLY A 12 -31.20 2.47 2.85
N GLY A 13 -32.41 2.75 2.32
CA GLY A 13 -32.85 4.08 1.85
C GLY A 13 -33.04 4.24 0.32
N ASN A 14 -33.93 5.16 -0.09
CA ASN A 14 -34.23 5.45 -1.52
C ASN A 14 -33.03 5.99 -2.32
N HIS A 15 -33.04 5.79 -3.63
CA HIS A 15 -31.97 6.18 -4.56
C HIS A 15 -31.65 7.70 -4.56
N LEU A 16 -30.36 8.04 -4.53
CA LEU A 16 -29.80 9.39 -4.71
C LEU A 16 -28.84 9.34 -5.90
N ASP A 17 -28.95 10.30 -6.82
CA ASP A 17 -27.98 10.45 -7.91
C ASP A 17 -26.64 10.95 -7.37
N PHE A 18 -25.54 10.28 -7.76
CA PHE A 18 -24.17 10.60 -7.40
C PHE A 18 -23.84 12.09 -7.66
N LYS A 19 -24.30 12.65 -8.78
CA LYS A 19 -24.05 14.06 -9.14
C LYS A 19 -24.72 15.05 -8.19
N ARG A 20 -25.72 14.61 -7.42
CA ARG A 20 -26.44 15.45 -6.44
C ARG A 20 -25.81 15.46 -5.06
N ILE A 21 -24.79 14.63 -4.80
CA ILE A 21 -24.11 14.56 -3.49
C ILE A 21 -23.64 15.94 -3.00
N PRO A 22 -22.93 16.77 -3.80
CA PRO A 22 -22.48 18.10 -3.35
C PRO A 22 -23.64 19.00 -2.92
N VAL A 23 -24.75 19.00 -3.67
CA VAL A 23 -25.93 19.82 -3.37
C VAL A 23 -26.57 19.41 -2.05
N VAL A 24 -26.61 18.10 -1.77
CA VAL A 24 -27.12 17.58 -0.49
C VAL A 24 -26.17 17.96 0.65
N LEU A 25 -24.86 17.84 0.45
CA LEU A 25 -23.87 18.14 1.47
C LEU A 25 -23.83 19.63 1.87
N LYS A 26 -24.23 20.57 1.01
CA LYS A 26 -24.37 21.99 1.41
C LYS A 26 -25.38 22.24 2.54
N ARG A 27 -26.24 21.26 2.86
CA ARG A 27 -27.23 21.35 3.95
C ARG A 27 -26.67 21.00 5.33
N TYR A 28 -25.44 20.51 5.38
CA TYR A 28 -24.76 20.09 6.60
C TYR A 28 -23.53 20.96 6.76
N ASP A 29 -23.21 21.35 7.99
CA ASP A 29 -21.97 22.09 8.24
C ASP A 29 -20.74 21.19 8.05
N PHE A 30 -19.56 21.80 7.96
CA PHE A 30 -18.32 21.05 7.74
C PHE A 30 -17.99 20.11 8.92
N LYS A 31 -18.24 20.55 10.16
CA LYS A 31 -17.95 19.82 11.39
C LYS A 31 -18.71 18.51 11.47
N GLU A 32 -20.01 18.53 11.16
CA GLU A 32 -20.86 17.34 11.15
C GLU A 32 -20.49 16.37 10.02
N LYS A 33 -20.05 16.87 8.85
CA LYS A 33 -19.49 16.01 7.78
C LYS A 33 -18.22 15.29 8.23
N MET A 34 -17.28 16.00 8.84
CA MET A 34 -16.04 15.39 9.34
C MET A 34 -16.32 14.41 10.48
N LYS A 35 -17.26 14.75 11.37
CA LYS A 35 -17.70 13.89 12.48
C LYS A 35 -18.30 12.58 11.99
N VAL A 36 -19.30 12.61 11.09
CA VAL A 36 -19.95 11.38 10.60
C VAL A 36 -18.96 10.48 9.87
N CYS A 37 -18.04 11.08 9.11
CA CYS A 37 -16.97 10.34 8.43
C CYS A 37 -16.07 9.62 9.43
N ARG A 38 -15.65 10.32 10.49
CA ARG A 38 -14.82 9.75 11.57
C ARG A 38 -15.52 8.62 12.30
N GLU A 39 -16.81 8.77 12.64
CA GLU A 39 -17.54 7.71 13.34
C GLU A 39 -17.62 6.42 12.50
N HIS A 40 -17.97 6.51 11.22
CA HIS A 40 -18.00 5.31 10.35
C HIS A 40 -16.61 4.77 10.03
N SER A 41 -15.58 5.62 10.01
CA SER A 41 -14.19 5.15 9.88
C SER A 41 -13.79 4.24 11.03
N LYS A 42 -14.16 4.59 12.28
CA LYS A 42 -13.83 3.78 13.47
C LYS A 42 -14.48 2.40 13.44
N GLU A 43 -15.66 2.28 12.82
CA GLU A 43 -16.39 1.00 12.70
C GLU A 43 -15.62 -0.06 11.90
N LEU A 44 -14.61 0.36 11.13
CA LEU A 44 -13.74 -0.51 10.35
C LEU A 44 -12.43 -0.85 11.06
N MET A 45 -12.06 -0.15 12.13
CA MET A 45 -10.73 -0.23 12.71
C MET A 45 -10.63 -1.26 13.83
N SER A 46 -9.54 -2.02 13.83
CA SER A 46 -9.08 -2.88 14.92
C SER A 46 -7.64 -2.49 15.27
N ILE A 47 -7.16 -2.81 16.48
CA ILE A 47 -5.79 -2.50 16.91
C ILE A 47 -4.72 -3.05 15.93
N ASN A 48 -5.03 -4.15 15.24
CA ASN A 48 -4.14 -4.79 14.26
C ASN A 48 -4.39 -4.35 12.79
N GLY A 49 -5.22 -3.34 12.55
CA GLY A 49 -5.52 -2.84 11.20
C GLY A 49 -7.01 -2.65 10.97
N PHE A 50 -7.55 -3.32 9.96
CA PHE A 50 -8.99 -3.38 9.74
C PHE A 50 -9.61 -4.59 10.43
N ILE A 51 -10.89 -4.47 10.76
CA ILE A 51 -11.71 -5.61 11.17
C ILE A 51 -11.79 -6.66 10.04
N PRO A 52 -12.08 -7.93 10.38
CA PRO A 52 -12.28 -8.98 9.37
C PRO A 52 -13.33 -8.61 8.33
N ILE A 53 -13.11 -9.00 7.07
CA ILE A 53 -14.02 -8.72 5.95
C ILE A 53 -15.44 -9.26 6.21
N SER A 54 -15.57 -10.36 6.97
CA SER A 54 -16.87 -10.91 7.40
C SER A 54 -17.71 -9.94 8.25
N GLU A 55 -17.09 -8.95 8.88
CA GLU A 55 -17.76 -7.90 9.67
C GLU A 55 -18.03 -6.61 8.87
N TRP A 56 -17.68 -6.55 7.58
CA TRP A 56 -17.94 -5.40 6.71
C TRP A 56 -19.40 -5.26 6.21
N PRO A 57 -20.21 -6.34 6.09
CA PRO A 57 -21.62 -6.20 5.70
C PRO A 57 -22.35 -5.17 6.56
N GLY A 58 -23.08 -4.26 5.92
CA GLY A 58 -23.80 -3.17 6.60
C GLY A 58 -22.95 -1.96 6.99
N LYS A 59 -21.67 -1.89 6.57
CA LYS A 59 -20.79 -0.74 6.76
C LYS A 59 -20.43 -0.06 5.43
N ALA A 60 -19.97 1.19 5.52
CA ALA A 60 -19.30 1.86 4.40
C ALA A 60 -17.88 1.28 4.30
N SER A 61 -17.42 0.94 3.09
CA SER A 61 -16.03 0.49 2.90
C SER A 61 -15.05 1.67 3.04
N PRO A 62 -13.74 1.43 3.22
CA PRO A 62 -12.76 2.51 3.35
C PRO A 62 -12.83 3.52 2.19
N TRP A 63 -12.87 3.07 0.94
CA TRP A 63 -12.94 4.00 -0.20
C TRP A 63 -14.27 4.78 -0.28
N ASP A 64 -15.36 4.25 0.31
CA ASP A 64 -16.67 4.91 0.26
C ASP A 64 -16.61 6.13 1.18
N LEU A 65 -15.98 5.94 2.35
CA LEU A 65 -15.73 6.99 3.33
C LEU A 65 -14.72 8.01 2.80
N GLU A 66 -13.65 7.56 2.14
CA GLU A 66 -12.70 8.46 1.47
C GLU A 66 -13.38 9.32 0.39
N THR A 67 -14.27 8.73 -0.41
CA THR A 67 -15.06 9.45 -1.42
C THR A 67 -16.02 10.45 -0.78
N PHE A 68 -16.73 10.02 0.27
CA PHE A 68 -17.61 10.90 1.04
C PHE A 68 -16.84 12.08 1.67
N ALA A 69 -15.68 11.82 2.25
CA ALA A 69 -14.81 12.82 2.85
C ALA A 69 -14.33 13.82 1.78
N LEU A 70 -13.92 13.33 0.61
CA LEU A 70 -13.51 14.17 -0.50
C LEU A 70 -14.66 15.08 -0.94
N PHE A 71 -15.85 14.54 -1.17
CA PHE A 71 -17.04 15.36 -1.46
C PHE A 71 -17.29 16.40 -0.37
N SER A 72 -17.11 16.04 0.89
CA SER A 72 -17.35 16.91 2.04
C SER A 72 -16.38 18.09 2.10
N VAL A 73 -15.09 17.84 1.84
CA VAL A 73 -14.04 18.87 1.79
C VAL A 73 -14.26 19.82 0.61
N MET A 74 -14.52 19.25 -0.57
CA MET A 74 -14.70 19.99 -1.82
C MET A 74 -16.02 20.78 -1.88
N THR A 75 -17.04 20.41 -1.09
CA THR A 75 -18.33 21.11 -1.06
C THR A 75 -18.27 22.36 -0.19
N VAL A 76 -18.00 23.51 -0.79
CA VAL A 76 -18.03 24.83 -0.12
C VAL A 76 -19.39 25.52 -0.20
N GLY A 77 -19.63 26.48 0.69
CA GLY A 77 -20.86 27.28 0.72
C GLY A 77 -22.02 26.55 1.39
N GLU A 78 -21.74 25.92 2.54
CA GLU A 78 -22.75 25.37 3.44
C GLU A 78 -23.75 26.45 3.89
N TYR A 79 -25.04 26.14 3.85
CA TYR A 79 -26.12 27.10 4.15
C TYR A 79 -27.07 26.64 5.27
N SER A 80 -26.83 25.47 5.86
CA SER A 80 -27.64 24.92 6.94
C SER A 80 -26.77 24.10 7.90
N ASP A 81 -27.20 24.05 9.14
CA ASP A 81 -26.60 23.41 10.32
C ASP A 81 -27.19 22.02 10.61
N ARG A 82 -27.69 21.32 9.57
CA ARG A 82 -28.22 19.96 9.78
C ARG A 82 -27.11 19.03 10.26
N ARG A 83 -27.53 18.05 11.05
CA ARG A 83 -26.67 17.07 11.71
C ARG A 83 -26.94 15.68 11.17
N PHE A 84 -25.92 14.82 11.18
CA PHE A 84 -26.06 13.44 10.69
C PHE A 84 -26.53 12.45 11.77
N ASP A 85 -26.66 12.91 13.02
CA ASP A 85 -27.00 12.09 14.18
C ASP A 85 -28.51 11.91 14.41
N ASP A 86 -29.36 12.67 13.73
CA ASP A 86 -30.81 12.43 13.75
C ASP A 86 -31.23 11.31 12.77
N ILE A 87 -32.47 10.84 12.87
CA ILE A 87 -33.00 9.75 12.02
C ILE A 87 -32.95 10.13 10.52
N LYS A 88 -33.21 11.40 10.17
CA LYS A 88 -33.22 11.87 8.78
C LYS A 88 -31.79 11.99 8.25
N GLY A 89 -30.86 12.49 9.06
CA GLY A 89 -29.43 12.60 8.82
C GLY A 89 -28.81 11.23 8.58
N ARG A 90 -29.03 10.26 9.47
CA ARG A 90 -28.58 8.87 9.28
C ARG A 90 -29.09 8.26 7.98
N LYS A 91 -30.38 8.43 7.67
CA LYS A 91 -30.96 8.00 6.38
C LYS A 91 -30.30 8.72 5.21
N GLN A 92 -29.98 10.00 5.33
CA GLN A 92 -29.33 10.76 4.25
C GLN A 92 -27.89 10.33 4.03
N PHE A 93 -27.14 10.03 5.09
CA PHE A 93 -25.80 9.47 5.00
C PHE A 93 -25.82 8.12 4.27
N ALA A 94 -26.71 7.20 4.67
CA ALA A 94 -26.89 5.91 4.01
C ALA A 94 -27.20 6.07 2.51
N LYS A 95 -28.05 7.03 2.13
CA LYS A 95 -28.32 7.35 0.72
C LYS A 95 -27.08 7.81 -0.05
N ILE A 96 -26.25 8.64 0.57
CA ILE A 96 -25.01 9.13 -0.06
C ILE A 96 -24.03 7.98 -0.26
N ILE A 97 -23.82 7.15 0.76
CA ILE A 97 -22.92 5.99 0.65
C ILE A 97 -23.43 4.99 -0.40
N ASN A 98 -24.74 4.69 -0.42
CA ASN A 98 -25.30 3.82 -1.46
C ASN A 98 -25.16 4.43 -2.87
N ALA A 99 -25.26 5.75 -3.01
CA ALA A 99 -25.01 6.43 -4.28
C ALA A 99 -23.54 6.31 -4.72
N ILE A 100 -22.59 6.39 -3.77
CA ILE A 100 -21.16 6.17 -4.03
C ILE A 100 -20.92 4.70 -4.45
N LYS A 101 -21.41 3.73 -3.68
CA LYS A 101 -21.24 2.29 -3.95
C LYS A 101 -21.79 1.87 -5.31
N ASN A 102 -22.92 2.43 -5.72
CA ASN A 102 -23.60 2.06 -6.96
C ASN A 102 -23.07 2.80 -8.19
N TYR A 103 -22.17 3.76 -8.03
CA TYR A 103 -21.67 4.53 -9.15
C TYR A 103 -20.52 3.81 -9.85
N CYS A 104 -20.70 3.50 -11.13
CA CYS A 104 -19.64 3.04 -12.01
C CYS A 104 -19.06 4.24 -12.78
N PRO A 105 -17.78 4.60 -12.61
CA PRO A 105 -17.16 5.65 -13.40
C PRO A 105 -17.18 5.33 -14.91
N PRO A 106 -17.42 6.32 -15.79
CA PRO A 106 -17.57 6.09 -17.23
C PRO A 106 -16.39 5.35 -17.88
N LYS A 107 -15.15 5.61 -17.42
CA LYS A 107 -13.97 4.91 -17.92
C LYS A 107 -13.99 3.40 -17.62
N LEU A 108 -14.55 2.99 -16.49
CA LEU A 108 -14.74 1.57 -16.18
C LEU A 108 -15.91 1.00 -16.97
N GLU A 109 -17.01 1.74 -17.11
CA GLU A 109 -18.17 1.31 -17.90
C GLU A 109 -17.77 1.04 -19.37
N VAL A 110 -17.12 2.00 -20.03
CA VAL A 110 -16.62 1.85 -21.41
C VAL A 110 -15.59 0.73 -21.54
N SER A 111 -14.83 0.43 -20.48
CA SER A 111 -13.86 -0.66 -20.52
C SER A 111 -14.50 -2.07 -20.54
N GLN A 112 -15.81 -2.17 -20.30
CA GLN A 112 -16.55 -3.42 -20.50
C GLN A 112 -16.65 -3.75 -21.98
N ASP A 113 -16.86 -2.73 -22.82
CA ASP A 113 -17.03 -2.89 -24.27
C ASP A 113 -15.72 -3.27 -24.99
N ASN A 114 -14.57 -3.04 -24.36
CA ASN A 114 -13.24 -3.32 -24.95
C ASN A 114 -12.46 -4.43 -24.21
N ASN A 115 -13.11 -5.21 -23.34
CA ASN A 115 -12.50 -6.29 -22.53
C ASN A 115 -11.35 -5.83 -21.60
N ARG A 116 -11.22 -4.54 -21.29
CA ARG A 116 -10.19 -4.02 -20.37
C ARG A 116 -10.72 -3.73 -18.96
N PHE A 117 -11.97 -4.08 -18.70
CA PHE A 117 -12.62 -3.85 -17.41
C PHE A 117 -11.80 -4.43 -16.25
N LEU A 118 -11.35 -5.69 -16.37
CA LEU A 118 -10.60 -6.33 -15.31
C LEU A 118 -9.26 -5.62 -15.06
N ASP A 119 -8.53 -5.25 -16.12
CA ASP A 119 -7.27 -4.50 -16.03
C ASP A 119 -7.46 -3.21 -15.24
N TYR A 120 -8.45 -2.42 -15.65
CA TYR A 120 -8.67 -1.09 -15.09
C TYR A 120 -9.23 -1.18 -13.68
N PHE A 121 -10.13 -2.13 -13.43
CA PHE A 121 -10.67 -2.38 -12.11
C PHE A 121 -9.58 -2.81 -11.12
N MET A 122 -8.66 -3.70 -11.53
CA MET A 122 -7.56 -4.14 -10.66
C MET A 122 -6.62 -3.00 -10.29
N ILE A 123 -6.27 -2.13 -11.26
CA ILE A 123 -5.45 -0.94 -11.01
C ILE A 123 -6.12 -0.04 -9.97
N VAL A 124 -7.37 0.37 -10.20
CA VAL A 124 -8.02 1.36 -9.31
C VAL A 124 -8.37 0.77 -7.96
N ALA A 125 -8.86 -0.48 -7.90
CA ALA A 125 -9.22 -1.11 -6.65
C ALA A 125 -7.96 -1.41 -5.81
N GLY A 126 -6.92 -1.97 -6.42
CA GLY A 126 -5.68 -2.29 -5.73
C GLY A 126 -4.98 -1.06 -5.16
N LEU A 127 -4.92 0.03 -5.93
CA LEU A 127 -4.30 1.29 -5.52
C LEU A 127 -5.06 2.03 -4.41
N ASN A 128 -6.35 1.74 -4.19
CA ASN A 128 -7.17 2.36 -3.14
C ASN A 128 -7.39 1.45 -1.93
N GLN A 129 -7.20 0.13 -2.04
CA GLN A 129 -7.58 -0.80 -0.96
C GLN A 129 -6.43 -1.60 -0.39
N PHE A 130 -5.51 -2.08 -1.22
CA PHE A 130 -4.58 -3.10 -0.74
C PHE A 130 -3.49 -2.54 0.16
N GLN A 131 -3.01 -1.31 -0.11
CA GLN A 131 -1.99 -0.68 0.73
C GLN A 131 -2.50 -0.40 2.15
N ILE A 132 -3.73 0.10 2.30
CA ILE A 132 -4.29 0.42 3.62
C ILE A 132 -4.65 -0.83 4.44
N GLN A 133 -4.78 -1.98 3.78
CA GLN A 133 -5.06 -3.28 4.41
C GLN A 133 -3.80 -4.09 4.77
N GLU A 134 -2.60 -3.56 4.51
CA GLU A 134 -1.36 -4.18 4.98
C GLU A 134 -1.32 -4.27 6.51
N ASP A 135 -0.67 -5.32 7.02
CA ASP A 135 -0.42 -5.50 8.44
C ASP A 135 0.36 -4.31 9.01
N ILE A 136 -0.13 -3.77 10.13
CA ILE A 136 0.45 -2.58 10.74
C ILE A 136 1.86 -2.86 11.27
N GLY A 137 2.09 -4.02 11.87
CA GLY A 137 3.39 -4.42 12.41
C GLY A 137 4.44 -4.52 11.31
N ILE A 138 4.12 -5.22 10.22
CA ILE A 138 4.98 -5.33 9.04
C ILE A 138 5.30 -3.94 8.47
N LYS A 139 4.29 -3.08 8.34
CA LYS A 139 4.49 -1.73 7.80
C LYS A 139 5.38 -0.90 8.72
N ILE A 140 5.13 -0.92 10.02
CA ILE A 140 5.95 -0.20 11.00
C ILE A 140 7.40 -0.72 11.00
N TYR A 141 7.59 -2.04 10.92
CA TYR A 141 8.93 -2.64 10.81
C TYR A 141 9.67 -2.14 9.56
N ARG A 142 9.05 -2.27 8.39
CA ARG A 142 9.60 -1.82 7.09
C ARG A 142 10.06 -0.37 7.15
N TYR A 143 9.18 0.53 7.58
CA TYR A 143 9.49 1.96 7.59
C TYR A 143 10.42 2.36 8.75
N SER A 144 10.46 1.61 9.85
CA SER A 144 11.48 1.78 10.88
C SER A 144 12.87 1.49 10.33
N TYR A 145 13.03 0.41 9.56
CA TYR A 145 14.29 0.11 8.86
C TYR A 145 14.63 1.22 7.85
N ILE A 146 13.71 1.53 6.93
CA ILE A 146 13.95 2.50 5.86
C ILE A 146 14.37 3.88 6.38
N PHE A 147 13.67 4.41 7.40
CA PHE A 147 13.96 5.76 7.90
C PHE A 147 15.11 5.83 8.90
N SER A 148 15.56 4.71 9.44
CA SER A 148 16.76 4.64 10.28
C SER A 148 18.02 4.24 9.51
N PHE A 149 17.89 3.81 8.25
CA PHE A 149 19.00 3.34 7.44
C PHE A 149 20.12 4.40 7.28
N GLU A 150 21.35 3.94 7.43
CA GLU A 150 22.55 4.74 7.25
C GLU A 150 23.66 3.88 6.68
N ASN A 151 24.30 4.38 5.61
CA ASN A 151 25.56 3.87 5.08
C ASN A 151 26.44 5.04 4.60
N GLU A 152 27.55 4.73 3.94
CA GLU A 152 28.48 5.75 3.43
C GLU A 152 27.91 6.65 2.32
N TYR A 153 26.83 6.22 1.65
CA TYR A 153 26.22 6.94 0.53
C TYR A 153 24.97 7.75 0.93
N VAL A 154 24.20 7.27 1.91
CA VAL A 154 22.96 7.90 2.35
C VAL A 154 22.71 7.71 3.85
N ASN A 155 22.32 8.81 4.50
CA ASN A 155 21.81 8.81 5.87
C ASN A 155 20.33 9.18 5.86
N MET A 156 19.44 8.18 5.85
CA MET A 156 17.99 8.41 5.77
C MET A 156 17.45 9.10 7.02
N LYS A 157 18.04 8.83 8.18
CA LYS A 157 17.67 9.47 9.45
C LYS A 157 17.86 10.98 9.40
N GLN A 158 19.02 11.44 8.91
CA GLN A 158 19.31 12.87 8.73
C GLN A 158 18.41 13.49 7.65
N GLN A 159 18.19 12.80 6.53
CA GLN A 159 17.27 13.30 5.49
C GLN A 159 15.85 13.49 6.03
N PHE A 160 15.36 12.51 6.81
CA PHE A 160 14.04 12.54 7.43
C PHE A 160 13.91 13.70 8.43
N ILE A 161 14.84 13.81 9.38
CA ILE A 161 14.85 14.90 10.37
C ILE A 161 15.00 16.26 9.68
N GLY A 162 15.85 16.36 8.65
CA GLY A 162 16.01 17.59 7.88
C GLY A 162 14.72 18.04 7.18
N LYS A 163 13.89 17.09 6.72
CA LYS A 163 12.62 17.38 6.04
C LYS A 163 11.46 17.67 6.99
N PHE A 164 11.35 16.89 8.07
CA PHE A 164 10.18 16.90 8.95
C PHE A 164 10.46 17.49 10.33
N GLY A 165 11.70 17.81 10.68
CA GLY A 165 12.05 18.40 11.99
C GLY A 165 11.85 17.47 13.19
N CYS A 166 11.40 16.22 12.97
CA CYS A 166 11.19 15.19 13.99
C CYS A 166 11.77 13.86 13.50
N SER A 167 12.02 12.96 14.44
CA SER A 167 12.40 11.57 14.16
C SER A 167 11.20 10.75 13.66
N PHE A 168 11.47 9.68 12.92
CA PHE A 168 10.41 8.75 12.52
C PHE A 168 9.75 8.06 13.73
N ASP A 169 10.48 7.84 14.83
CA ASP A 169 9.92 7.25 16.04
C ASP A 169 8.78 8.09 16.64
N GLU A 170 8.86 9.43 16.53
CA GLU A 170 7.77 10.31 16.97
C GLU A 170 6.52 10.16 16.09
N PHE A 171 6.69 10.05 14.76
CA PHE A 171 5.60 9.76 13.83
C PHE A 171 5.00 8.37 14.05
N LYS A 172 5.83 7.36 14.29
CA LYS A 172 5.45 5.98 14.61
C LYS A 172 4.61 5.93 15.88
N LYS A 173 5.12 6.49 16.99
CA LYS A 173 4.41 6.56 18.28
C LYS A 173 3.06 7.27 18.13
N PHE A 174 3.07 8.46 17.52
CA PHE A 174 1.85 9.23 17.30
C PHE A 174 0.81 8.48 16.47
N GLY A 175 1.23 7.95 15.30
CA GLY A 175 0.34 7.25 14.39
C GLY A 175 -0.28 6.01 15.02
N TYR A 176 0.49 5.24 15.78
CA TYR A 176 -0.01 4.06 16.47
C TYR A 176 -0.96 4.38 17.63
N ILE A 177 -0.68 5.44 18.41
CA ILE A 177 -1.59 5.93 19.46
C ILE A 177 -2.94 6.34 18.85
N ILE A 178 -2.93 7.17 17.80
CA ILE A 178 -4.16 7.60 17.13
C ILE A 178 -4.93 6.40 16.57
N HIS A 179 -4.25 5.49 15.86
CA HIS A 179 -4.87 4.29 15.31
C HIS A 179 -5.59 3.49 16.40
N SER A 180 -4.88 3.24 17.50
CA SER A 180 -5.38 2.47 18.64
C SER A 180 -6.56 3.17 19.31
N LEU A 181 -6.49 4.47 19.58
CA LEU A 181 -7.59 5.23 20.18
C LEU A 181 -8.89 5.16 19.36
N PHE A 182 -8.79 5.00 18.04
CA PHE A 182 -9.94 4.89 17.15
C PHE A 182 -10.35 3.44 16.85
N SER A 183 -9.62 2.44 17.34
CA SER A 183 -9.90 1.02 17.12
C SER A 183 -11.10 0.54 17.95
N LYS A 184 -11.82 -0.47 17.44
CA LYS A 184 -13.00 -1.08 18.11
C LYS A 184 -12.74 -1.50 19.56
N GLU A 185 -11.50 -1.90 19.87
CA GLU A 185 -11.09 -2.39 21.18
C GLU A 185 -10.98 -1.26 22.22
N ILE A 186 -10.58 -0.05 21.80
CA ILE A 186 -10.23 1.06 22.73
C ILE A 186 -11.18 2.26 22.58
N ASN A 187 -11.86 2.42 21.44
CA ASN A 187 -12.61 3.64 21.11
C ASN A 187 -13.70 4.05 22.11
N LYS A 188 -14.18 3.14 22.97
CA LYS A 188 -15.13 3.43 24.04
C LYS A 188 -14.52 4.27 25.16
N SER A 189 -13.21 4.18 25.34
CA SER A 189 -12.44 4.96 26.30
C SER A 189 -12.01 6.33 25.76
N LEU A 190 -12.17 6.59 24.45
CA LEU A 190 -11.81 7.87 23.86
C LEU A 190 -12.79 8.97 24.28
N THR A 191 -12.34 9.86 25.14
CA THR A 191 -13.05 11.09 25.54
C THR A 191 -12.55 12.30 24.74
N PRO A 192 -13.33 13.41 24.69
CA PRO A 192 -12.85 14.67 24.12
C PRO A 192 -11.54 15.16 24.76
N ASP A 193 -11.41 15.03 26.09
CA ASP A 193 -10.23 15.49 26.82
C ASP A 193 -8.96 14.70 26.44
N ILE A 194 -9.08 13.38 26.26
CA ILE A 194 -7.99 12.53 25.77
C ILE A 194 -7.61 12.93 24.34
N TYR A 195 -8.59 13.17 23.48
CA TYR A 195 -8.32 13.60 22.11
C TYR A 195 -7.59 14.95 22.08
N ASP A 196 -8.07 15.94 22.83
CA ASP A 196 -7.47 17.27 22.93
C ASP A 196 -6.06 17.22 23.52
N TYR A 197 -5.83 16.35 24.51
CA TYR A 197 -4.51 16.08 25.07
C TYR A 197 -3.54 15.58 23.99
N VAL A 198 -3.94 14.58 23.19
CA VAL A 198 -3.10 14.04 22.10
C VAL A 198 -2.80 15.11 21.06
N ILE A 199 -3.80 15.90 20.65
CA ILE A 199 -3.61 16.98 19.67
C ILE A 199 -2.62 18.03 20.20
N LYS A 200 -2.71 18.40 21.48
CA LYS A 200 -1.79 19.36 22.10
C LYS A 200 -0.38 18.80 22.23
N LYS A 201 -0.23 17.57 22.74
CA LYS A 201 1.06 16.92 22.98
C LYS A 201 1.84 16.70 21.70
N TYR A 202 1.18 16.18 20.66
CA TYR A 202 1.81 15.84 19.39
C TYR A 202 1.68 16.94 18.33
N ARG A 203 1.43 18.18 18.73
CA ARG A 203 1.28 19.32 17.80
C ARG A 203 2.45 19.46 16.83
N TYR A 204 3.67 19.22 17.31
CA TYR A 204 4.90 19.29 16.51
C TYR A 204 4.98 18.19 15.44
N VAL A 205 4.31 17.05 15.61
CA VAL A 205 4.15 16.00 14.57
C VAL A 205 2.98 16.36 13.66
N ILE A 206 1.84 16.73 14.26
CA ILE A 206 0.58 17.02 13.56
C ILE A 206 0.75 18.13 12.54
N GLN A 207 1.55 19.16 12.80
CA GLN A 207 1.80 20.24 11.85
C GLN A 207 2.33 19.75 10.48
N HIS A 208 3.00 18.59 10.44
CA HIS A 208 3.49 17.98 9.20
C HIS A 208 2.43 17.12 8.51
N LEU A 209 1.33 16.78 9.20
CA LEU A 209 0.21 15.95 8.74
C LEU A 209 -1.09 16.76 8.60
N LEU A 210 -1.03 18.06 8.84
CA LEU A 210 -2.13 19.02 8.82
C LEU A 210 -2.12 19.80 7.51
N ILE A 211 -3.31 20.04 6.97
CA ILE A 211 -3.52 20.94 5.84
C ILE A 211 -4.76 21.80 6.07
N ASP A 212 -4.72 23.07 5.64
CA ASP A 212 -5.92 23.89 5.64
C ASP A 212 -6.93 23.41 4.58
N ARG A 213 -8.23 23.53 4.86
CA ARG A 213 -9.28 23.15 3.92
C ARG A 213 -9.12 23.82 2.56
N ALA A 214 -8.80 25.12 2.51
CA ALA A 214 -8.63 25.85 1.26
C ALA A 214 -7.42 25.32 0.47
N ASP A 215 -6.30 25.05 1.15
CA ASP A 215 -5.11 24.47 0.54
C ASP A 215 -5.36 23.03 0.07
N TYR A 216 -6.14 22.24 0.81
CA TYR A 216 -6.57 20.91 0.37
C TYR A 216 -7.33 21.02 -0.94
N VAL A 217 -8.36 21.86 -1.00
CA VAL A 217 -9.17 22.08 -2.21
C VAL A 217 -8.27 22.49 -3.38
N ALA A 218 -7.42 23.51 -3.19
CA ALA A 218 -6.53 24.02 -4.23
C ALA A 218 -5.53 22.96 -4.74
N ARG A 219 -5.04 22.05 -3.88
CA ARG A 219 -4.18 20.93 -4.31
C ARG A 219 -4.97 19.87 -5.04
N GLN A 220 -6.17 19.54 -4.56
CA GLN A 220 -7.01 18.49 -5.11
C GLN A 220 -7.51 18.85 -6.52
N GLU A 221 -7.87 20.11 -6.78
CA GLU A 221 -8.30 20.62 -8.10
C GLU A 221 -7.21 20.53 -9.18
N LYS A 222 -5.93 20.49 -8.77
CA LYS A 222 -4.81 20.32 -9.72
C LYS A 222 -4.74 18.91 -10.31
N ILE A 223 -5.29 17.91 -9.63
CA ILE A 223 -5.17 16.49 -10.02
C ILE A 223 -6.52 15.81 -10.27
N ILE A 224 -7.61 16.44 -9.82
CA ILE A 224 -8.98 15.99 -10.09
C ILE A 224 -9.74 17.07 -10.83
N HIS A 225 -10.25 16.73 -12.02
CA HIS A 225 -10.93 17.68 -12.91
C HIS A 225 -12.45 17.50 -12.97
N ASP A 226 -12.96 16.38 -12.45
CA ASP A 226 -14.40 16.08 -12.44
C ASP A 226 -14.77 15.19 -11.25
N THR A 227 -16.03 15.22 -10.84
CA THR A 227 -16.50 14.47 -9.66
C THR A 227 -16.49 12.95 -9.85
N THR A 228 -16.43 12.45 -11.09
CA THR A 228 -16.39 11.00 -11.36
C THR A 228 -15.06 10.38 -10.90
N GLN A 229 -14.01 11.19 -10.86
CA GLN A 229 -12.69 10.81 -10.35
C GLN A 229 -12.65 10.73 -8.82
N TYR A 230 -13.68 11.19 -8.10
CA TYR A 230 -13.66 11.19 -6.63
C TYR A 230 -13.61 9.78 -6.03
N ILE A 231 -14.10 8.77 -6.76
CA ILE A 231 -14.12 7.39 -6.27
C ILE A 231 -12.71 6.83 -6.22
N TYR A 232 -12.02 6.82 -7.35
CA TYR A 232 -10.74 6.12 -7.48
C TYR A 232 -9.53 7.03 -7.49
N GLY A 233 -9.70 8.31 -7.80
CA GLY A 233 -8.63 9.30 -7.89
C GLY A 233 -7.85 9.42 -6.58
N PHE A 234 -6.63 9.94 -6.68
CA PHE A 234 -5.78 10.19 -5.53
C PHE A 234 -6.38 11.26 -4.61
N LYS A 235 -6.31 11.04 -3.30
CA LYS A 235 -6.91 11.88 -2.27
C LYS A 235 -5.82 12.33 -1.31
N PHE A 236 -5.72 13.63 -1.04
CA PHE A 236 -4.67 14.14 -0.16
C PHE A 236 -4.79 13.69 1.30
N PHE A 237 -5.88 13.03 1.70
CA PHE A 237 -6.01 12.39 3.02
C PHE A 237 -4.89 11.39 3.34
N TYR A 238 -4.30 10.74 2.34
CA TYR A 238 -3.13 9.86 2.55
C TYR A 238 -1.87 10.63 2.98
N GLN A 239 -1.77 11.92 2.69
CA GLN A 239 -0.64 12.78 3.06
C GLN A 239 -0.95 13.69 4.25
N PHE A 240 -2.19 14.14 4.32
CA PHE A 240 -2.68 15.08 5.30
C PHE A 240 -3.99 14.54 5.90
N PRO A 241 -3.89 13.60 6.88
CA PRO A 241 -5.06 13.04 7.53
C PRO A 241 -5.80 14.07 8.40
N PHE A 242 -5.14 15.17 8.78
CA PHE A 242 -5.75 16.25 9.54
C PHE A 242 -6.10 17.43 8.64
N ILE A 243 -7.30 17.98 8.80
CA ILE A 243 -7.74 19.20 8.13
C ILE A 243 -8.00 20.29 9.15
N SER A 244 -7.43 21.48 8.96
CA SER A 244 -7.84 22.67 9.70
C SER A 244 -8.94 23.41 8.96
N TYR A 245 -9.95 23.87 9.70
CA TYR A 245 -10.99 24.75 9.20
C TYR A 245 -11.61 25.53 10.36
N ASN A 246 -11.77 26.84 10.23
CA ASN A 246 -12.33 27.71 11.27
C ASN A 246 -11.67 27.52 12.66
N GLN A 247 -10.34 27.45 12.69
CA GLN A 247 -9.54 27.24 13.91
C GLN A 247 -9.73 25.88 14.62
N GLU A 248 -10.55 24.98 14.07
CA GLU A 248 -10.69 23.59 14.53
C GLU A 248 -9.83 22.63 13.67
N ILE A 249 -9.38 21.54 14.27
CA ILE A 249 -8.63 20.46 13.60
C ILE A 249 -9.50 19.19 13.55
N PHE A 250 -9.66 18.64 12.35
CA PHE A 250 -10.49 17.48 12.09
C PHE A 250 -9.65 16.30 11.61
N LEU A 251 -9.91 15.10 12.15
CA LEU A 251 -9.41 13.82 11.65
C LEU A 251 -10.59 13.00 11.12
N PRO A 252 -11.00 13.18 9.85
CA PRO A 252 -12.19 12.52 9.31
C PRO A 252 -11.99 11.03 9.04
N LEU A 253 -10.76 10.60 8.72
CA LEU A 253 -10.46 9.23 8.28
C LEU A 253 -9.31 8.65 9.11
N PRO A 254 -9.52 8.38 10.42
CA PRO A 254 -8.46 7.83 11.28
C PRO A 254 -7.86 6.52 10.75
N HIS A 255 -8.58 5.73 9.94
CA HIS A 255 -8.04 4.51 9.34
C HIS A 255 -6.87 4.75 8.36
N LEU A 256 -6.66 5.99 7.90
CA LEU A 256 -5.54 6.34 7.03
C LEU A 256 -4.28 6.78 7.80
N ILE A 257 -4.33 6.85 9.14
CA ILE A 257 -3.23 7.44 9.92
C ILE A 257 -1.92 6.68 9.75
N ILE A 258 -1.96 5.34 9.77
CA ILE A 258 -0.75 4.52 9.62
C ILE A 258 -0.12 4.73 8.25
N GLN A 259 -0.92 4.74 7.18
CA GLN A 259 -0.44 5.06 5.83
C GLN A 259 0.18 6.47 5.76
N SER A 260 -0.44 7.43 6.44
CA SER A 260 -0.01 8.82 6.45
C SER A 260 1.34 9.02 7.15
N VAL A 261 1.64 8.20 8.17
CA VAL A 261 2.91 8.27 8.90
C VAL A 261 3.97 7.30 8.36
N THR A 262 3.71 6.56 7.29
CA THR A 262 4.64 5.55 6.75
C THR A 262 5.00 5.83 5.29
N SER A 263 4.41 5.10 4.34
CA SER A 263 4.65 5.22 2.89
C SER A 263 4.50 6.65 2.38
N SER A 264 3.52 7.38 2.89
CA SER A 264 3.27 8.76 2.52
C SER A 264 4.41 9.69 2.93
N LEU A 265 5.05 9.45 4.08
CA LEU A 265 6.25 10.20 4.48
C LEU A 265 7.44 9.88 3.57
N LEU A 266 7.59 8.62 3.13
CA LEU A 266 8.65 8.25 2.18
C LEU A 266 8.44 8.95 0.82
N PHE A 267 7.19 8.96 0.34
CA PHE A 267 6.83 9.70 -0.87
C PHE A 267 7.17 11.18 -0.71
N ARG A 268 6.74 11.82 0.38
CA ARG A 268 6.99 13.25 0.64
C ARG A 268 8.46 13.60 0.90
N LEU A 269 9.24 12.65 1.42
CA LEU A 269 10.68 12.79 1.62
C LEU A 269 11.43 12.81 0.28
N THR A 270 11.00 11.97 -0.66
CA THR A 270 11.63 11.80 -1.99
C THR A 270 10.97 12.61 -3.11
N GLU A 271 9.84 13.27 -2.84
CA GLU A 271 9.13 14.11 -3.80
C GLU A 271 10.02 15.28 -4.26
N GLY A 272 10.19 15.41 -5.59
CA GLY A 272 11.04 16.42 -6.20
C GLY A 272 12.55 16.23 -5.99
N ASN A 273 12.99 15.13 -5.37
CA ASN A 273 14.41 14.82 -5.14
C ASN A 273 14.79 13.49 -5.81
N ASP A 274 15.07 13.56 -7.11
CA ASP A 274 15.36 12.36 -7.93
C ASP A 274 16.64 11.65 -7.46
N LYS A 275 17.66 12.40 -6.99
CA LYS A 275 18.89 11.83 -6.43
C LYS A 275 18.61 10.99 -5.19
N LEU A 276 17.80 11.51 -4.25
CA LEU A 276 17.43 10.74 -3.05
C LEU A 276 16.55 9.54 -3.41
N ARG A 277 15.70 9.65 -4.43
CA ARG A 277 14.89 8.51 -4.90
C ARG A 277 15.74 7.40 -5.50
N GLU A 278 16.77 7.76 -6.27
CA GLU A 278 17.74 6.81 -6.83
C GLU A 278 18.54 6.13 -5.71
N LEU A 279 19.07 6.91 -4.76
CA LEU A 279 19.76 6.37 -3.58
C LEU A 279 18.84 5.49 -2.71
N PHE A 280 17.58 5.87 -2.53
CA PHE A 280 16.61 5.02 -1.82
C PHE A 280 16.47 3.67 -2.50
N GLY A 281 16.31 3.64 -3.83
CA GLY A 281 16.22 2.38 -4.57
C GLY A 281 17.47 1.54 -4.44
N LYS A 282 18.63 2.16 -4.71
CA LYS A 282 19.90 1.43 -4.78
C LYS A 282 20.43 1.02 -3.40
N GLU A 283 20.48 1.95 -2.46
CA GLU A 283 21.17 1.75 -1.20
C GLU A 283 20.24 1.21 -0.11
N VAL A 284 18.99 1.68 -0.06
CA VAL A 284 18.09 1.39 1.06
C VAL A 284 17.21 0.18 0.78
N LEU A 285 16.53 0.15 -0.36
CA LEU A 285 15.59 -0.92 -0.70
C LEU A 285 16.30 -2.25 -0.93
N GLU A 286 17.41 -2.26 -1.69
CA GLU A 286 18.20 -3.48 -1.89
C GLU A 286 18.76 -4.01 -0.56
N SER A 287 19.31 -3.14 0.29
CA SER A 287 19.80 -3.52 1.63
C SER A 287 18.68 -4.06 2.51
N TYR A 288 17.47 -3.49 2.42
CA TYR A 288 16.32 -3.98 3.16
C TYR A 288 15.90 -5.38 2.71
N ILE A 289 15.82 -5.63 1.39
CA ILE A 289 15.46 -6.96 0.88
C ILE A 289 16.56 -7.98 1.23
N LEU A 290 17.83 -7.58 1.18
CA LEU A 290 18.95 -8.44 1.60
C LEU A 290 18.84 -8.78 3.09
N HIS A 291 18.55 -7.78 3.93
CA HIS A 291 18.28 -7.96 5.35
C HIS A 291 17.14 -8.95 5.58
N LEU A 292 16.00 -8.78 4.90
CA LEU A 292 14.88 -9.74 4.97
C LEU A 292 15.32 -11.17 4.62
N CYS A 293 16.11 -11.34 3.56
CA CYS A 293 16.59 -12.67 3.18
C CYS A 293 17.48 -13.28 4.28
N GLY A 294 18.28 -12.46 4.97
CA GLY A 294 19.10 -12.88 6.10
C GLY A 294 18.31 -13.30 7.35
N LEU A 295 17.04 -12.90 7.47
CA LEU A 295 16.16 -13.35 8.55
C LEU A 295 15.58 -14.76 8.33
N SER A 296 15.69 -15.28 7.10
CA SER A 296 15.16 -16.60 6.76
C SER A 296 16.18 -17.68 7.07
N GLU A 297 15.83 -18.61 7.97
CA GLU A 297 16.60 -19.84 8.19
C GLU A 297 16.47 -20.84 7.03
N GLY A 298 15.60 -20.57 6.07
CA GLY A 298 15.30 -21.48 4.96
C GLY A 298 16.25 -21.39 3.76
N PHE A 299 17.27 -20.51 3.80
CA PHE A 299 18.20 -20.29 2.68
C PHE A 299 19.62 -20.74 3.05
N ASP A 300 20.32 -21.36 2.11
CA ASP A 300 21.69 -21.82 2.31
C ASP A 300 22.71 -20.71 2.06
N GLU A 301 22.49 -19.93 0.99
CA GLU A 301 23.37 -18.83 0.57
C GLU A 301 22.52 -17.66 0.08
N VAL A 302 22.86 -16.45 0.52
CA VAL A 302 22.25 -15.20 0.08
C VAL A 302 23.37 -14.26 -0.33
N ILE A 303 23.44 -13.95 -1.62
CA ILE A 303 24.52 -13.17 -2.23
C ILE A 303 23.96 -11.83 -2.70
N PRO A 304 24.53 -10.69 -2.24
CA PRO A 304 24.15 -9.37 -2.74
C PRO A 304 24.68 -9.13 -4.15
N GLU A 305 24.22 -8.07 -4.79
CA GLU A 305 24.67 -7.66 -6.11
C GLU A 305 26.19 -7.45 -6.16
N TYR A 306 26.83 -7.90 -7.24
CA TYR A 306 28.22 -7.58 -7.51
C TYR A 306 28.50 -7.37 -9.00
N SER A 307 29.62 -6.71 -9.27
CA SER A 307 30.12 -6.51 -10.63
C SER A 307 30.94 -7.70 -11.09
N TYR A 308 30.74 -8.14 -12.33
CA TYR A 308 31.54 -9.20 -12.95
C TYR A 308 32.00 -8.79 -14.36
N LYS A 309 33.07 -9.44 -14.81
CA LYS A 309 33.59 -9.27 -16.17
C LYS A 309 33.10 -10.40 -17.04
N TYR A 310 32.43 -10.05 -18.13
CA TYR A 310 32.12 -10.99 -19.19
C TYR A 310 32.60 -10.42 -20.52
N LYS A 311 33.49 -11.17 -21.18
CA LYS A 311 34.25 -10.68 -22.35
C LYS A 311 34.99 -9.38 -21.97
N ARG A 312 34.78 -8.27 -22.70
CA ARG A 312 35.42 -6.97 -22.47
C ARG A 312 34.56 -5.99 -21.67
N ASN A 313 33.38 -6.40 -21.23
CA ASN A 313 32.42 -5.52 -20.57
C ASN A 313 32.34 -5.81 -19.07
N ASN A 314 32.25 -4.75 -18.27
CA ASN A 314 31.84 -4.86 -16.88
C ASN A 314 30.30 -4.88 -16.84
N LYS A 315 29.75 -5.92 -16.22
CA LYS A 315 28.31 -6.11 -16.00
C LYS A 315 28.03 -6.22 -14.51
N ARG A 316 26.76 -6.16 -14.13
CA ARG A 316 26.29 -6.39 -12.76
C ARG A 316 25.31 -7.57 -12.73
N THR A 317 25.25 -8.27 -11.61
CA THR A 317 24.24 -9.28 -11.35
C THR A 317 22.88 -8.64 -11.10
N LEU A 318 21.87 -9.44 -10.79
CA LEU A 318 20.66 -8.93 -10.15
C LEU A 318 20.96 -8.58 -8.68
N ASP A 319 20.06 -7.81 -8.08
CA ASP A 319 20.22 -7.20 -6.77
C ASP A 319 20.54 -8.22 -5.67
N ILE A 320 19.85 -9.37 -5.67
CA ILE A 320 20.05 -10.45 -4.68
C ILE A 320 19.90 -11.81 -5.36
N MET A 321 20.77 -12.76 -5.00
CA MET A 321 20.73 -14.14 -5.48
C MET A 321 20.70 -15.10 -4.29
N ILE A 322 19.74 -16.02 -4.29
CA ILE A 322 19.46 -16.91 -3.16
C ILE A 322 19.55 -18.36 -3.62
N ARG A 323 20.23 -19.22 -2.85
CA ARG A 323 20.27 -20.67 -3.07
C ARG A 323 19.64 -21.42 -1.89
N LYS A 324 18.90 -22.49 -2.23
CA LYS A 324 18.47 -23.53 -1.29
C LYS A 324 18.55 -24.87 -2.00
N ASP A 325 19.38 -25.77 -1.50
CA ASP A 325 19.68 -27.05 -2.14
C ASP A 325 20.07 -26.86 -3.63
N ASP A 326 19.31 -27.50 -4.52
CA ASP A 326 19.36 -27.49 -5.98
C ASP A 326 18.44 -26.42 -6.61
N LYS A 327 18.09 -25.36 -5.86
CA LYS A 327 17.15 -24.32 -6.29
C LYS A 327 17.77 -22.94 -6.14
N CYS A 328 17.43 -22.05 -7.05
CA CYS A 328 17.90 -20.68 -7.06
C CYS A 328 16.74 -19.70 -7.24
N LEU A 329 16.78 -18.57 -6.53
CA LEU A 329 15.88 -17.44 -6.71
C LEU A 329 16.71 -16.17 -6.90
N MET A 330 16.52 -15.48 -8.02
CA MET A 330 17.18 -14.22 -8.31
C MET A 330 16.19 -13.06 -8.25
N LEU A 331 16.54 -12.02 -7.49
CA LEU A 331 15.67 -10.89 -7.20
C LEU A 331 16.21 -9.62 -7.84
N ASP A 332 15.33 -8.91 -8.52
CA ASP A 332 15.54 -7.55 -9.02
C ASP A 332 14.51 -6.62 -8.37
N SER A 333 14.96 -5.60 -7.67
CA SER A 333 14.10 -4.69 -6.93
C SER A 333 13.76 -3.46 -7.76
N LYS A 334 12.56 -2.90 -7.52
CA LYS A 334 12.10 -1.67 -8.15
C LYS A 334 11.45 -0.78 -7.10
N SER A 335 12.10 0.35 -6.82
CA SER A 335 11.63 1.40 -5.89
C SER A 335 10.48 2.26 -6.42
N MET A 336 9.87 1.87 -7.54
CA MET A 336 8.82 2.63 -8.19
C MET A 336 7.59 2.75 -7.29
N SER A 337 7.08 3.96 -7.13
CA SER A 337 5.73 4.21 -6.62
C SER A 337 4.77 4.40 -7.81
N PRO A 338 3.54 3.86 -7.73
CA PRO A 338 2.51 4.10 -8.73
C PRO A 338 2.27 5.59 -8.94
N ARG A 339 2.21 6.04 -10.20
CA ARG A 339 1.86 7.43 -10.53
C ARG A 339 0.46 7.73 -10.03
N ALA A 340 0.26 8.92 -9.45
CA ALA A 340 -1.06 9.34 -8.96
C ALA A 340 -2.14 9.29 -10.06
N SER A 341 -1.77 9.58 -11.31
CA SER A 341 -2.64 9.54 -12.49
C SER A 341 -3.08 8.15 -12.93
N LEU A 342 -2.45 7.06 -12.44
CA LEU A 342 -2.94 5.69 -12.69
C LEU A 342 -4.32 5.46 -12.08
N ARG A 343 -4.59 6.10 -10.94
CA ARG A 343 -5.90 6.09 -10.27
C ARG A 343 -7.01 6.74 -11.10
N ASN A 344 -6.65 7.60 -12.06
CA ASN A 344 -7.55 8.22 -13.03
C ASN A 344 -7.57 7.49 -14.38
N LEU A 345 -6.94 6.30 -14.46
CA LEU A 345 -6.82 5.50 -15.67
C LEU A 345 -6.33 6.34 -16.86
N ASN A 346 -5.24 7.07 -16.65
CA ASN A 346 -4.57 7.78 -17.75
C ASN A 346 -3.82 6.75 -18.61
N ASP A 347 -4.27 6.55 -19.85
CA ASP A 347 -3.73 5.50 -20.73
C ASP A 347 -2.22 5.63 -20.97
N LYS A 348 -1.68 6.87 -21.06
CA LYS A 348 -0.24 7.10 -21.26
C LYS A 348 0.56 6.64 -20.05
N ASP A 349 0.06 6.89 -18.85
CA ASP A 349 0.73 6.49 -17.61
C ASP A 349 0.59 4.99 -17.36
N VAL A 350 -0.56 4.39 -17.70
CA VAL A 350 -0.75 2.94 -17.66
C VAL A 350 0.26 2.28 -18.60
N GLU A 351 0.32 2.71 -19.86
CA GLU A 351 1.23 2.17 -20.87
C GLU A 351 2.71 2.35 -20.48
N TYR A 352 3.08 3.52 -19.96
CA TYR A 352 4.43 3.75 -19.44
C TYR A 352 4.78 2.77 -18.30
N THR A 353 3.84 2.52 -17.40
CA THR A 353 4.04 1.61 -16.26
C THR A 353 4.15 0.17 -16.72
N VAL A 354 3.31 -0.26 -17.67
CA VAL A 354 3.40 -1.59 -18.30
C VAL A 354 4.80 -1.79 -18.90
N ASN A 355 5.26 -0.83 -19.71
CA ASN A 355 6.56 -0.94 -20.38
C ASN A 355 7.72 -1.09 -19.38
N ARG A 356 7.69 -0.34 -18.27
CA ARG A 356 8.72 -0.48 -17.22
C ARG A 356 8.70 -1.85 -16.55
N MET A 357 7.53 -2.41 -16.29
CA MET A 357 7.41 -3.76 -15.72
C MET A 357 7.86 -4.83 -16.71
N VAL A 358 7.53 -4.66 -18.00
CA VAL A 358 7.99 -5.53 -19.09
C VAL A 358 9.52 -5.55 -19.15
N ASP A 359 10.16 -4.38 -19.13
CA ASP A 359 11.63 -4.29 -19.20
C ASP A 359 12.30 -4.95 -17.98
N ALA A 360 11.71 -4.84 -16.79
CA ALA A 360 12.19 -5.52 -15.59
C ALA A 360 12.04 -7.06 -15.68
N VAL A 361 10.90 -7.55 -16.19
CA VAL A 361 10.69 -8.99 -16.44
C VAL A 361 11.70 -9.53 -17.44
N ILE A 362 11.95 -8.81 -18.52
CA ILE A 362 12.96 -9.17 -19.54
C ILE A 362 14.34 -9.28 -18.92
N GLN A 363 14.75 -8.28 -18.13
CA GLN A 363 16.04 -8.28 -17.45
C GLN A 363 16.19 -9.52 -16.56
N VAL A 364 15.17 -9.82 -15.74
CA VAL A 364 15.20 -10.99 -14.86
C VAL A 364 15.24 -12.29 -15.66
N TYR A 365 14.43 -12.40 -16.70
CA TYR A 365 14.37 -13.56 -17.57
C TYR A 365 15.74 -13.86 -18.20
N GLU A 366 16.36 -12.87 -18.85
CA GLU A 366 17.69 -13.01 -19.44
C GLU A 366 18.75 -13.42 -18.41
N HIS A 367 18.64 -12.94 -17.18
CA HIS A 367 19.55 -13.35 -16.11
C HIS A 367 19.42 -14.82 -15.75
N ILE A 368 18.20 -15.34 -15.63
CA ILE A 368 17.98 -16.74 -15.21
C ILE A 368 18.15 -17.76 -16.33
N THR A 369 18.04 -17.36 -17.60
CA THR A 369 18.18 -18.27 -18.76
C THR A 369 19.51 -18.16 -19.48
N GLU A 370 20.01 -16.94 -19.71
CA GLU A 370 21.16 -16.71 -20.59
C GLU A 370 22.45 -16.43 -19.82
N ARG A 371 22.36 -15.68 -18.71
CA ARG A 371 23.55 -15.12 -18.04
C ARG A 371 24.03 -15.97 -16.88
N PHE A 372 23.13 -16.36 -15.99
CA PHE A 372 23.49 -17.21 -14.87
C PHE A 372 24.00 -18.57 -15.36
N GLN A 373 25.02 -19.12 -14.69
CA GLN A 373 25.78 -20.32 -15.06
C GLN A 373 26.67 -20.20 -16.31
N ASN A 374 26.34 -19.32 -17.26
CA ASN A 374 27.12 -19.10 -18.49
C ASN A 374 28.14 -17.96 -18.36
N GLU A 375 27.74 -16.84 -17.75
CA GLU A 375 28.55 -15.64 -17.56
C GLU A 375 29.10 -15.52 -16.14
N TYR A 376 28.31 -15.92 -15.14
CA TYR A 376 28.69 -15.88 -13.73
C TYR A 376 28.02 -17.00 -12.92
N TYR A 377 28.62 -17.34 -11.78
CA TYR A 377 28.07 -18.25 -10.78
C TYR A 377 28.38 -17.69 -9.39
N PRO A 378 27.37 -17.26 -8.60
CA PRO A 378 27.59 -16.50 -7.37
C PRO A 378 27.78 -17.39 -6.13
N PHE A 379 27.43 -18.67 -6.21
CA PHE A 379 27.38 -19.57 -5.05
C PHE A 379 28.67 -20.37 -4.89
N ASP A 380 29.00 -20.68 -3.64
CA ASP A 380 30.19 -21.46 -3.28
C ASP A 380 30.07 -22.91 -3.75
N VAL A 381 28.86 -23.47 -3.69
CA VAL A 381 28.60 -24.86 -4.08
C VAL A 381 28.01 -24.92 -5.48
N LYS A 382 28.72 -25.59 -6.41
CA LYS A 382 28.16 -25.92 -7.72
C LYS A 382 27.13 -27.02 -7.62
N VAL A 383 25.89 -26.67 -7.91
CA VAL A 383 24.72 -27.58 -7.96
C VAL A 383 24.11 -27.62 -9.37
N ASP A 384 23.53 -28.76 -9.72
CA ASP A 384 22.73 -28.90 -10.94
C ASP A 384 21.32 -28.34 -10.70
N LEU A 385 21.07 -27.14 -11.21
CA LEU A 385 19.84 -26.40 -10.95
C LEU A 385 18.71 -26.73 -11.92
N LYS A 386 19.00 -27.39 -13.06
CA LYS A 386 18.02 -27.67 -14.14
C LYS A 386 17.01 -26.53 -14.34
N GLU A 387 15.71 -26.82 -14.16
CA GLU A 387 14.58 -25.89 -14.29
C GLU A 387 14.21 -25.18 -12.97
N ASN A 388 14.96 -25.41 -11.88
CA ASN A 388 14.73 -24.85 -10.54
C ASN A 388 15.40 -23.48 -10.33
N ILE A 389 15.52 -22.71 -11.41
CA ILE A 389 15.96 -21.32 -11.38
C ILE A 389 14.73 -20.44 -11.51
N PHE A 390 14.46 -19.65 -10.48
CA PHE A 390 13.37 -18.70 -10.41
C PHE A 390 13.92 -17.27 -10.47
N GLY A 391 13.15 -16.39 -11.08
CA GLY A 391 13.41 -14.96 -11.10
C GLY A 391 12.22 -14.20 -10.53
N ALA A 392 12.46 -13.14 -9.76
CA ALA A 392 11.39 -12.28 -9.28
C ALA A 392 11.76 -10.80 -9.34
N VAL A 393 10.83 -10.01 -9.85
CA VAL A 393 10.86 -8.55 -9.72
C VAL A 393 10.12 -8.18 -8.44
N ILE A 394 10.83 -7.61 -7.46
CA ILE A 394 10.28 -7.15 -6.19
C ILE A 394 9.90 -5.68 -6.30
N LEU A 395 8.60 -5.40 -6.27
CA LEU A 395 8.03 -4.06 -6.37
C LEU A 395 7.84 -3.46 -4.97
N ASN A 396 8.47 -2.32 -4.68
CA ASN A 396 8.23 -1.60 -3.41
C ASN A 396 6.74 -1.28 -3.22
N GLU A 397 6.10 -0.77 -4.27
CA GLU A 397 4.65 -0.62 -4.37
C GLU A 397 4.15 -1.09 -5.73
N ASP A 398 3.01 -1.77 -5.75
CA ASP A 398 2.43 -2.33 -6.97
C ASP A 398 1.47 -1.35 -7.66
N SER A 399 1.44 -1.42 -8.99
CA SER A 399 0.44 -0.71 -9.80
C SER A 399 -0.78 -1.57 -10.13
N TYR A 400 -0.78 -2.84 -9.74
CA TYR A 400 -1.89 -3.80 -9.92
C TYR A 400 -2.33 -3.99 -11.37
N ILE A 401 -1.40 -3.75 -12.30
CA ILE A 401 -1.53 -4.17 -13.69
C ILE A 401 -1.49 -5.70 -13.72
N LEU A 402 -2.38 -6.30 -14.51
CA LEU A 402 -2.45 -7.76 -14.66
C LEU A 402 -1.09 -8.33 -15.10
N ARG A 403 -0.68 -9.40 -14.43
CA ARG A 403 0.61 -10.04 -14.69
C ARG A 403 0.64 -10.68 -16.08
N GLU A 404 -0.47 -11.24 -16.51
CA GLU A 404 -0.63 -11.79 -17.86
C GLU A 404 -0.31 -10.73 -18.94
N THR A 405 -0.87 -9.51 -18.82
CA THR A 405 -0.58 -8.42 -19.76
C THR A 405 0.92 -8.10 -19.85
N ILE A 406 1.62 -8.13 -18.70
CA ILE A 406 3.05 -7.84 -18.64
C ILE A 406 3.86 -9.00 -19.25
N MET A 407 3.54 -10.24 -18.88
CA MET A 407 4.24 -11.43 -19.37
C MET A 407 4.06 -11.62 -20.88
N THR A 408 2.85 -11.44 -21.41
CA THR A 408 2.58 -11.53 -22.85
C THR A 408 3.40 -10.49 -23.63
N ARG A 409 3.45 -9.24 -23.16
CA ARG A 409 4.24 -8.19 -23.81
C ARG A 409 5.75 -8.40 -23.67
N ALA A 410 6.21 -8.99 -22.56
CA ALA A 410 7.60 -9.39 -22.41
C ALA A 410 7.96 -10.48 -23.42
N ALA A 411 7.11 -11.50 -23.58
CA ALA A 411 7.29 -12.54 -24.59
C ALA A 411 7.32 -11.97 -26.02
N GLU A 412 6.44 -11.02 -26.35
CA GLU A 412 6.44 -10.32 -27.64
C GLU A 412 7.77 -9.60 -27.92
N LYS A 413 8.28 -8.84 -26.94
CA LYS A 413 9.58 -8.14 -27.06
C LYS A 413 10.76 -9.10 -27.18
N LEU A 414 10.72 -10.22 -26.47
CA LEU A 414 11.70 -11.30 -26.54
C LEU A 414 11.56 -12.16 -27.80
N LYS A 415 10.49 -11.97 -28.59
CA LYS A 415 10.14 -12.77 -29.78
C LYS A 415 9.88 -14.25 -29.44
N ILE A 416 9.40 -14.52 -28.24
CA ILE A 416 9.01 -15.85 -27.78
C ILE A 416 7.62 -16.18 -28.33
N VAL A 417 7.47 -17.36 -28.93
CA VAL A 417 6.19 -17.81 -29.48
C VAL A 417 5.23 -18.14 -28.34
N HIS A 418 4.03 -17.54 -28.34
CA HIS A 418 3.01 -17.78 -27.32
C HIS A 418 2.63 -19.26 -27.22
N GLY A 419 2.59 -19.80 -26.00
CA GLY A 419 2.29 -21.21 -25.73
C GLY A 419 3.45 -22.20 -25.94
N SER A 420 4.62 -21.73 -26.41
CA SER A 420 5.84 -22.55 -26.47
C SER A 420 6.35 -22.94 -25.08
N GLU A 421 7.24 -23.94 -25.01
CA GLU A 421 7.89 -24.31 -23.73
C GLU A 421 8.69 -23.14 -23.13
N GLU A 422 9.29 -22.31 -23.97
CA GLU A 422 9.99 -21.08 -23.54
C GLU A 422 9.02 -20.04 -22.95
N TYR A 423 7.83 -19.88 -23.54
CA TYR A 423 6.76 -19.04 -23.00
C TYR A 423 6.26 -19.56 -21.65
N LYS A 424 6.02 -20.87 -21.54
CA LYS A 424 5.62 -21.51 -20.27
C LYS A 424 6.69 -21.32 -19.21
N TYR A 425 7.98 -21.45 -19.55
CA TYR A 425 9.07 -21.20 -18.63
C TYR A 425 9.07 -19.74 -18.15
N LEU A 426 8.94 -18.75 -19.05
CA LEU A 426 8.82 -17.34 -18.67
C LEU A 426 7.68 -17.11 -17.66
N CYS A 427 6.47 -17.58 -17.96
CA CYS A 427 5.30 -17.37 -17.09
C CYS A 427 5.39 -18.14 -15.76
N SER A 428 5.98 -19.34 -15.78
CA SER A 428 6.02 -20.23 -14.62
C SER A 428 7.21 -19.98 -13.69
N ASN A 429 8.32 -19.40 -14.19
CA ASN A 429 9.56 -19.18 -13.42
C ASN A 429 9.90 -17.70 -13.14
N VAL A 430 9.36 -16.74 -13.89
CA VAL A 430 9.53 -15.29 -13.59
C VAL A 430 8.30 -14.75 -12.88
N LYS A 431 8.48 -14.04 -11.76
CA LYS A 431 7.40 -13.52 -10.91
C LYS A 431 7.47 -12.02 -10.71
N LEU A 432 6.32 -11.39 -10.54
CA LEU A 432 6.17 -9.98 -10.16
C LEU A 432 5.51 -9.91 -8.78
N MET A 433 6.33 -9.69 -7.75
CA MET A 433 5.91 -9.78 -6.36
C MET A 433 5.99 -8.41 -5.69
N ARG A 434 5.03 -8.13 -4.80
CA ARG A 434 5.08 -6.96 -3.94
C ARG A 434 6.08 -7.20 -2.82
N LEU A 435 6.80 -6.18 -2.39
CA LEU A 435 7.66 -6.25 -1.22
C LEU A 435 6.88 -6.77 0.00
N TYR A 436 5.65 -6.30 0.20
CA TYR A 436 4.77 -6.77 1.27
C TYR A 436 4.48 -8.28 1.20
N GLU A 437 4.34 -8.86 0.02
CA GLU A 437 4.11 -10.30 -0.10
C GLU A 437 5.41 -11.08 0.21
N PHE A 438 6.56 -10.58 -0.24
CA PHE A 438 7.86 -11.19 0.10
C PHE A 438 8.13 -11.13 1.61
N GLU A 439 7.92 -9.97 2.23
CA GLU A 439 7.98 -9.78 3.68
C GLU A 439 7.10 -10.79 4.42
N LYS A 440 5.84 -10.96 3.99
CA LYS A 440 4.96 -11.95 4.60
C LYS A 440 5.53 -13.36 4.51
N MET A 441 6.05 -13.78 3.36
CA MET A 441 6.63 -15.13 3.23
C MET A 441 7.76 -15.34 4.23
N ILE A 442 8.66 -14.36 4.37
CA ILE A 442 9.79 -14.45 5.31
C ILE A 442 9.30 -14.41 6.75
N PHE A 443 8.50 -13.40 7.11
CA PHE A 443 8.06 -13.17 8.49
C PHE A 443 7.16 -14.27 9.02
N GLN A 444 6.44 -14.95 8.14
CA GLN A 444 5.57 -16.08 8.45
C GLN A 444 6.30 -17.43 8.30
N GLN A 445 7.61 -17.42 8.06
CA GLN A 445 8.43 -18.64 7.93
C GLN A 445 7.89 -19.61 6.87
N GLU A 446 7.35 -19.05 5.78
CA GLU A 446 6.89 -19.83 4.64
C GLU A 446 8.07 -20.40 3.86
N ASP A 447 7.90 -21.59 3.28
CA ASP A 447 8.90 -22.12 2.36
C ASP A 447 8.72 -21.44 1.00
N VAL A 448 9.47 -20.35 0.80
CA VAL A 448 9.45 -19.54 -0.44
C VAL A 448 9.61 -20.40 -1.68
N PHE A 449 10.53 -21.37 -1.67
CA PHE A 449 10.77 -22.23 -2.84
C PHE A 449 9.61 -23.19 -3.07
N GLN A 450 9.00 -23.74 -2.01
CA GLN A 450 7.83 -24.58 -2.15
C GLN A 450 6.63 -23.80 -2.72
N LEU A 451 6.43 -22.55 -2.28
CA LEU A 451 5.40 -21.66 -2.84
C LEU A 451 5.62 -21.42 -4.34
N LEU A 452 6.86 -21.15 -4.75
CA LEU A 452 7.21 -20.96 -6.16
C LEU A 452 7.03 -22.24 -6.99
N ILE A 453 7.41 -23.40 -6.45
CA ILE A 453 7.20 -24.71 -7.12
C ILE A 453 5.72 -25.01 -7.29
N ASN A 454 4.92 -24.83 -6.24
CA ASN A 454 3.47 -25.03 -6.27
C ASN A 454 2.80 -24.10 -7.30
N ASN A 455 3.29 -22.86 -7.41
CA ASN A 455 2.85 -21.91 -8.42
C ASN A 455 3.24 -22.35 -9.83
N ARG A 456 4.51 -22.74 -10.05
CA ARG A 456 5.04 -23.22 -11.34
C ARG A 456 4.22 -24.38 -11.90
N GLN A 457 3.84 -25.33 -11.04
CA GLN A 457 3.09 -26.54 -11.41
C GLN A 457 1.62 -26.29 -11.80
N ASN A 458 1.09 -25.08 -11.60
CA ASN A 458 -0.31 -24.77 -11.87
C ASN A 458 -0.44 -23.52 -12.75
N GLU A 459 -0.74 -23.71 -14.04
CA GLU A 459 -0.84 -22.62 -15.01
C GLU A 459 -1.85 -21.54 -14.61
N SER A 460 -2.94 -21.92 -13.95
CA SER A 460 -3.96 -20.97 -13.49
C SER A 460 -3.46 -19.99 -12.42
N LYS A 461 -2.32 -20.30 -11.78
CA LYS A 461 -1.70 -19.49 -10.72
C LYS A 461 -0.53 -18.64 -11.20
N TRP A 462 -0.04 -18.82 -12.43
CA TRP A 462 1.18 -18.14 -12.90
C TRP A 462 1.12 -16.60 -12.79
N PHE A 463 -0.09 -16.05 -12.85
CA PHE A 463 -0.36 -14.62 -12.85
C PHE A 463 -0.90 -14.09 -11.52
N ASP A 464 -0.89 -14.92 -10.47
CA ASP A 464 -1.37 -14.53 -9.14
C ASP A 464 -0.55 -13.39 -8.55
N PHE A 465 -1.24 -12.50 -7.82
CA PHE A 465 -0.62 -11.40 -7.06
C PHE A 465 -0.11 -11.85 -5.69
N SER A 466 -0.49 -13.04 -5.26
CA SER A 466 -0.24 -13.61 -3.93
C SER A 466 0.07 -15.09 -4.08
N PHE A 467 1.05 -15.57 -3.34
CA PHE A 467 1.43 -16.99 -3.32
C PHE A 467 0.99 -17.66 -2.02
N ILE A 468 0.80 -16.88 -0.96
CA ILE A 468 0.35 -17.36 0.34
C ILE A 468 -1.17 -17.61 0.32
N ASN A 469 -1.61 -18.75 0.86
CA ASN A 469 -3.03 -19.03 1.06
C ASN A 469 -3.51 -18.39 2.37
N TYR A 470 -4.13 -17.21 2.29
CA TYR A 470 -4.62 -16.49 3.47
C TYR A 470 -5.80 -17.17 4.20
N HIS A 471 -6.34 -18.27 3.68
CA HIS A 471 -7.38 -19.05 4.34
C HIS A 471 -6.83 -20.20 5.20
N GLU A 472 -5.58 -20.59 4.99
CA GLU A 472 -4.90 -21.59 5.82
C GLU A 472 -4.29 -20.89 7.04
N LYS A 473 -4.51 -21.48 8.22
CA LYS A 473 -3.81 -21.02 9.42
C LYS A 473 -2.34 -21.38 9.27
N ASN A 474 -1.49 -20.39 9.44
CA ASN A 474 -0.08 -20.64 9.60
C ASN A 474 0.22 -20.99 11.06
N ASP A 475 0.59 -22.25 11.29
CA ASP A 475 0.91 -22.78 12.61
C ASP A 475 2.40 -22.59 12.99
N LYS A 476 3.25 -22.09 12.09
CA LYS A 476 4.69 -21.88 12.31
C LYS A 476 5.01 -20.62 13.13
N GLY A 477 4.01 -19.75 13.36
CA GLY A 477 4.20 -18.48 14.05
C GLY A 477 4.83 -17.41 13.14
N VAL A 478 5.40 -16.38 13.77
CA VAL A 478 6.13 -15.30 13.09
C VAL A 478 7.55 -15.20 13.63
N ILE A 479 8.48 -14.62 12.86
CA ILE A 479 9.85 -14.41 13.33
C ILE A 479 9.93 -13.45 14.54
N GLU A 480 11.06 -13.48 15.25
CA GLU A 480 11.28 -12.70 16.47
C GLU A 480 11.14 -11.19 16.24
N GLU A 481 11.63 -10.67 15.12
CA GLU A 481 11.61 -9.25 14.78
C GLU A 481 10.18 -8.66 14.72
N ILE A 482 9.24 -9.43 14.17
CA ILE A 482 7.83 -9.03 14.10
C ILE A 482 7.14 -9.19 15.46
N SER A 483 7.52 -10.20 16.23
CA SER A 483 7.06 -10.35 17.61
C SER A 483 7.52 -9.16 18.47
N GLN A 484 8.80 -8.80 18.41
CA GLN A 484 9.37 -7.64 19.10
C GLN A 484 8.75 -6.32 18.63
N THR A 485 8.47 -6.18 17.33
CA THR A 485 7.75 -5.00 16.81
C THR A 485 6.36 -4.89 17.43
N SER A 486 5.67 -6.02 17.58
CA SER A 486 4.34 -6.07 18.20
C SER A 486 4.40 -5.74 19.70
N GLU A 487 5.39 -6.26 20.42
CA GLU A 487 5.63 -5.93 21.83
C GLU A 487 5.96 -4.44 22.03
N ASN A 488 6.85 -3.88 21.21
CA ASN A 488 7.19 -2.45 21.24
C ASN A 488 5.96 -1.57 20.98
N MET A 489 5.06 -2.00 20.08
CA MET A 489 3.80 -1.30 19.85
C MET A 489 2.89 -1.35 21.09
N GLN A 490 2.77 -2.50 21.75
CA GLN A 490 2.01 -2.62 22.99
C GLN A 490 2.60 -1.74 24.11
N GLU A 491 3.93 -1.69 24.23
CA GLU A 491 4.62 -0.85 25.19
C GLU A 491 4.29 0.64 24.98
N ILE A 492 4.28 1.12 23.73
CA ILE A 492 3.87 2.50 23.40
C ILE A 492 2.48 2.82 23.97
N LEU A 493 1.51 1.88 23.89
CA LEU A 493 0.17 2.11 24.42
C LEU A 493 0.13 2.06 25.95
N MET A 494 0.90 1.18 26.57
CA MET A 494 0.99 1.09 28.03
C MET A 494 1.64 2.34 28.63
N GLU A 495 2.73 2.82 28.04
CA GLU A 495 3.35 4.10 28.42
C GLU A 495 2.37 5.26 28.27
N PHE A 496 1.66 5.32 27.14
CA PHE A 496 0.67 6.37 26.89
C PHE A 496 -0.50 6.30 27.88
N ALA A 497 -1.01 5.12 28.21
CA ALA A 497 -2.07 4.96 29.20
C ALA A 497 -1.62 5.40 30.60
N GLN A 498 -0.41 5.04 31.02
CA GLN A 498 0.16 5.51 32.29
C GLN A 498 0.33 7.02 32.32
N GLU A 499 0.68 7.63 31.18
CA GLU A 499 0.79 9.07 31.05
C GLU A 499 -0.58 9.75 31.19
N LEU A 500 -1.63 9.24 30.54
CA LEU A 500 -3.00 9.77 30.71
C LEU A 500 -3.43 9.76 32.18
N VAL A 501 -3.16 8.66 32.90
CA VAL A 501 -3.45 8.55 34.33
C VAL A 501 -2.71 9.62 35.15
N LYS A 502 -1.44 9.91 34.82
CA LYS A 502 -0.66 10.97 35.50
C LYS A 502 -1.24 12.37 35.25
N GLU A 503 -1.81 12.58 34.07
CA GLU A 503 -2.50 13.82 33.68
C GLU A 503 -3.96 13.89 34.19
N GLY A 504 -4.45 12.83 34.83
CA GLY A 504 -5.80 12.77 35.40
C GLY A 504 -6.90 12.51 34.36
N LEU A 505 -6.57 11.86 33.25
CA LEU A 505 -7.46 11.57 32.11
C LEU A 505 -7.90 10.11 32.03
#